data_AF-A3IWJ6-F1
#
_entry.id   AF-A3IWJ6-F1
#
_cell.length_a   1.000
_cell.length_b   1.000
_cell.length_c   1.000
_cell.angle_alpha   90.00
_cell.angle_beta   90.00
_cell.angle_gamma   90.00
#
_symmetry.space_group_name_H-M   'P 1'
#
loop_
_entity.id
_entity.type
_entity.pdbx_description
1 polymer ?
#
loop_
_entity_poly.entity_id
_entity_poly.type
_entity_poly.pdbx_seq_one_letter_code
_entity_poly.pdbx_strand_id
1 'polypeptide(L)'
;MAVTGRKTQRRSTAKKSQEPLKKEQTTTQDAIDVTAQSEGTEVSKSDKKTTESTDTVASVETLKADQVDSIEEREEQIAKRAELENIVIEHSQSFTIIGKALREIQEKKLHQIEDPNKRWDVYVDETFGIVKSRAYQLIAGTVLYEVLEDNLEGDYSLPKSDTQLRPLYSLVKGWRKATAKNDVEEKERIEQSIVKHYKDSIDVANQEGKELTESIVREVVRSSQQKEVQTSSFSKKDIGAVIEIIKVEGNDSLRGQKGNYGIITGVNNFSVSIETAMGKYDTIPQQCVRKMPTDKVYQQETNEKIKSHISRLKTIHHAIQSSEDKDKRLANYIVGMTASYQGTKKTELNHKLLKTIEDYFEIKDDPQQPQ
;
A
#
# COMPACT_ATOMS: atom_id res chain seq x y z
N MET A 1 17.41 58.34 3.37
CA MET A 1 16.67 59.10 2.33
C MET A 1 16.77 58.34 1.00
N ALA A 2 15.61 58.10 0.37
CA ALA A 2 15.34 57.72 -1.04
C ALA A 2 16.18 56.59 -1.68
N VAL A 3 15.65 55.38 -1.93
CA VAL A 3 14.66 54.95 -2.95
C VAL A 3 15.03 55.32 -4.39
N THR A 4 15.47 54.31 -5.17
CA THR A 4 15.14 54.03 -6.59
C THR A 4 15.61 52.58 -6.86
N GLY A 5 14.96 51.67 -7.58
CA GLY A 5 13.78 51.73 -8.43
C GLY A 5 14.04 51.04 -9.77
N ARG A 6 13.74 49.72 -9.84
CA ARG A 6 13.31 48.90 -11.01
C ARG A 6 14.21 48.82 -12.28
N LYS A 7 14.39 47.58 -12.79
CA LYS A 7 13.73 47.14 -14.04
C LYS A 7 13.83 45.63 -14.29
N THR A 8 12.64 45.04 -14.48
CA THR A 8 12.33 43.71 -14.99
C THR A 8 12.54 43.68 -16.51
N GLN A 9 13.12 42.62 -17.07
CA GLN A 9 13.18 42.41 -18.52
C GLN A 9 12.42 41.15 -18.90
N ARG A 10 11.22 41.35 -19.46
CA ARG A 10 10.44 40.37 -20.22
C ARG A 10 11.18 40.04 -21.51
N ARG A 11 11.23 38.76 -21.89
CA ARG A 11 11.55 38.32 -23.26
C ARG A 11 10.30 37.73 -23.88
N SER A 12 9.81 38.39 -24.93
CA SER A 12 8.72 37.95 -25.80
C SER A 12 9.27 37.56 -27.18
N THR A 13 8.79 36.42 -27.66
CA THR A 13 8.39 36.07 -29.05
C THR A 13 9.37 36.27 -30.22
N ALA A 14 9.62 35.18 -30.94
CA ALA A 14 9.57 35.18 -32.41
C ALA A 14 9.01 33.83 -32.91
N LYS A 15 7.97 33.96 -33.74
CA LYS A 15 7.14 32.94 -34.40
C LYS A 15 7.62 32.86 -35.85
N LYS A 16 7.77 31.67 -36.43
CA LYS A 16 7.88 31.50 -37.89
C LYS A 16 6.91 30.42 -38.36
N SER A 17 6.00 30.86 -39.21
CA SER A 17 4.90 30.14 -39.83
C SER A 17 5.38 29.22 -40.96
N GLN A 18 4.67 28.11 -41.17
CA GLN A 18 4.39 27.56 -42.49
C GLN A 18 2.93 27.09 -42.56
N GLU A 19 2.30 27.39 -43.69
CA GLU A 19 0.88 27.31 -44.07
C GLU A 19 0.34 25.89 -44.30
N PRO A 20 -1.00 25.70 -44.21
CA PRO A 20 -1.70 24.50 -44.68
C PRO A 20 -2.36 24.70 -46.06
N LEU A 21 -2.30 23.67 -46.90
CA LEU A 21 -3.08 23.58 -48.15
C LEU A 21 -4.51 23.10 -47.88
N LYS A 22 -5.49 23.85 -48.38
CA LYS A 22 -6.91 23.50 -48.52
C LYS A 22 -7.14 22.63 -49.77
N LYS A 23 -8.20 21.80 -49.73
CA LYS A 23 -9.21 21.46 -50.76
C LYS A 23 -9.99 20.24 -50.23
N GLU A 24 -11.29 20.05 -50.38
CA GLU A 24 -12.45 20.77 -50.94
C GLU A 24 -13.67 19.96 -50.42
N GLN A 25 -14.74 20.65 -50.03
CA GLN A 25 -16.06 20.03 -49.81
C GLN A 25 -16.83 20.07 -51.14
N THR A 26 -17.56 19.01 -51.46
CA THR A 26 -18.67 19.10 -52.41
C THR A 26 -19.84 18.26 -51.90
N THR A 27 -20.96 18.95 -51.73
CA THR A 27 -22.29 18.47 -51.38
C THR A 27 -22.97 17.88 -52.60
N THR A 28 -23.69 16.75 -52.48
CA THR A 28 -25.00 16.58 -53.14
C THR A 28 -25.81 15.49 -52.42
N GLN A 29 -27.00 15.86 -51.96
CA GLN A 29 -28.13 14.96 -51.68
C GLN A 29 -28.75 14.57 -53.03
N ASP A 30 -29.21 13.34 -53.19
CA ASP A 30 -30.46 13.08 -53.91
C ASP A 30 -31.04 11.71 -53.53
N ALA A 31 -32.37 11.71 -53.46
CA ALA A 31 -33.25 10.65 -53.03
C ALA A 31 -33.48 9.61 -54.13
N ILE A 32 -33.73 8.35 -53.75
CA ILE A 32 -34.62 7.44 -54.50
C ILE A 32 -35.38 6.54 -53.51
N ASP A 33 -36.67 6.84 -53.40
CA ASP A 33 -37.76 5.92 -53.01
C ASP A 33 -38.18 5.12 -54.26
N VAL A 34 -38.71 3.89 -54.08
CA VAL A 34 -39.69 3.15 -54.93
C VAL A 34 -39.58 1.63 -54.68
N THR A 35 -40.46 1.18 -53.77
CA THR A 35 -41.57 0.21 -53.94
C THR A 35 -41.47 -1.03 -54.89
N ALA A 36 -41.94 -2.16 -54.32
CA ALA A 36 -42.88 -3.17 -54.85
C ALA A 36 -42.38 -4.50 -55.49
N GLN A 37 -42.81 -5.61 -54.82
CA GLN A 37 -43.47 -6.83 -55.38
C GLN A 37 -42.64 -7.78 -56.26
N SER A 38 -42.83 -9.10 -56.30
CA SER A 38 -43.85 -10.02 -55.79
C SER A 38 -43.35 -11.48 -55.87
N GLU A 39 -44.07 -12.38 -55.18
CA GLU A 39 -44.33 -13.80 -55.52
C GLU A 39 -43.17 -14.82 -55.42
N GLY A 40 -43.32 -16.01 -54.86
CA GLY A 40 -44.47 -16.82 -54.44
C GLY A 40 -43.98 -18.28 -54.42
N THR A 41 -44.41 -19.11 -53.46
CA THR A 41 -45.20 -20.36 -53.70
C THR A 41 -44.40 -21.51 -53.04
N GLU A 42 -44.87 -22.48 -52.26
CA GLU A 42 -46.14 -22.92 -51.65
C GLU A 42 -45.73 -23.95 -50.56
N VAL A 43 -46.31 -23.90 -49.36
CA VAL A 43 -47.39 -24.79 -48.86
C VAL A 43 -47.03 -26.28 -48.73
N SER A 44 -47.13 -26.77 -47.50
CA SER A 44 -47.90 -27.99 -47.18
C SER A 44 -48.39 -27.93 -45.74
N LYS A 45 -49.70 -27.68 -45.61
CA LYS A 45 -50.52 -27.97 -44.42
C LYS A 45 -51.13 -29.36 -44.59
N SER A 46 -51.30 -30.08 -43.49
CA SER A 46 -52.45 -30.96 -43.32
C SER A 46 -52.95 -30.88 -41.87
N ASP A 47 -54.16 -30.35 -41.75
CA ASP A 47 -54.99 -30.25 -40.55
C ASP A 47 -55.45 -31.62 -40.03
N LYS A 48 -55.84 -31.68 -38.72
CA LYS A 48 -57.26 -31.81 -38.28
C LYS A 48 -57.48 -32.73 -37.05
N LYS A 49 -57.79 -32.08 -35.90
CA LYS A 49 -59.02 -32.21 -35.06
C LYS A 49 -59.20 -33.38 -34.06
N THR A 50 -59.10 -32.99 -32.77
CA THR A 50 -60.13 -33.10 -31.69
C THR A 50 -60.23 -34.32 -30.75
N THR A 51 -60.42 -33.92 -29.49
CA THR A 51 -61.13 -34.47 -28.30
C THR A 51 -60.42 -35.34 -27.27
N GLU A 52 -60.63 -34.89 -26.04
CA GLU A 52 -60.86 -35.60 -24.77
C GLU A 52 -59.76 -35.60 -23.71
N SER A 53 -60.14 -34.94 -22.61
CA SER A 53 -59.54 -34.90 -21.29
C SER A 53 -59.48 -36.28 -20.64
N THR A 54 -58.43 -36.54 -19.85
CA THR A 54 -58.50 -37.18 -18.52
C THR A 54 -57.13 -37.11 -17.84
N ASP A 55 -57.16 -36.69 -16.57
CA ASP A 55 -56.32 -37.08 -15.43
C ASP A 55 -54.79 -37.06 -15.54
N THR A 56 -54.15 -36.10 -14.85
CA THR A 56 -53.63 -36.28 -13.48
C THR A 56 -52.78 -37.54 -13.32
N VAL A 57 -51.46 -37.38 -13.29
CA VAL A 57 -50.66 -37.47 -12.06
C VAL A 57 -49.40 -36.63 -12.27
N ALA A 58 -49.34 -35.48 -11.59
CA ALA A 58 -48.09 -34.75 -11.39
C ALA A 58 -47.17 -35.67 -10.58
N SER A 59 -46.09 -36.13 -11.20
CA SER A 59 -45.00 -36.80 -10.51
C SER A 59 -44.30 -35.74 -9.65
N VAL A 60 -44.80 -35.54 -8.44
CA VAL A 60 -44.13 -34.78 -7.39
C VAL A 60 -42.92 -35.61 -6.97
N GLU A 61 -41.82 -35.42 -7.70
CA GLU A 61 -40.49 -35.83 -7.23
C GLU A 61 -40.25 -35.12 -5.91
N THR A 62 -40.31 -35.91 -4.84
CA THR A 62 -40.13 -35.46 -3.48
C THR A 62 -38.65 -35.09 -3.33
N LEU A 63 -38.36 -33.79 -3.45
CA LEU A 63 -37.03 -33.24 -3.21
C LEU A 63 -36.59 -33.62 -1.79
N LYS A 64 -35.36 -34.11 -1.67
CA LYS A 64 -34.73 -34.40 -0.37
C LYS A 64 -34.64 -33.10 0.43
N ALA A 65 -34.87 -33.17 1.75
CA ALA A 65 -34.79 -32.00 2.65
C ALA A 65 -33.48 -31.20 2.50
N ASP A 66 -32.35 -31.90 2.30
CA ASP A 66 -31.02 -31.30 2.07
C ASP A 66 -30.90 -30.48 0.76
N GLN A 67 -31.76 -30.71 -0.24
CA GLN A 67 -31.78 -29.92 -1.49
C GLN A 67 -32.71 -28.72 -1.39
N VAL A 68 -33.73 -28.78 -0.54
CA VAL A 68 -34.69 -27.69 -0.33
C VAL A 68 -34.01 -26.51 0.39
N ASP A 69 -33.22 -26.79 1.42
CA ASP A 69 -32.45 -25.77 2.15
C ASP A 69 -31.45 -25.05 1.21
N SER A 70 -30.86 -25.76 0.24
CA SER A 70 -29.95 -25.18 -0.75
C SER A 70 -30.63 -24.32 -1.82
N ILE A 71 -31.93 -24.51 -2.06
CA ILE A 71 -32.71 -23.72 -3.02
C ILE A 71 -33.17 -22.42 -2.37
N GLU A 72 -33.66 -22.48 -1.13
CA GLU A 72 -34.09 -21.30 -0.37
C GLU A 72 -32.92 -20.32 -0.15
N GLU A 73 -31.74 -20.81 0.27
CA GLU A 73 -30.53 -19.98 0.39
C GLU A 73 -30.11 -19.32 -0.93
N ARG A 74 -30.34 -20.01 -2.06
CA ARG A 74 -30.01 -19.48 -3.38
C ARG A 74 -30.99 -18.38 -3.80
N GLU A 75 -32.28 -18.58 -3.56
CA GLU A 75 -33.31 -17.58 -3.83
C GLU A 75 -33.11 -16.32 -2.98
N GLU A 76 -32.76 -16.48 -1.71
CA GLU A 76 -32.40 -15.37 -0.82
C GLU A 76 -31.20 -14.58 -1.35
N GLN A 77 -30.15 -15.24 -1.84
CA GLN A 77 -28.99 -14.56 -2.40
C GLN A 77 -29.30 -13.83 -3.71
N ILE A 78 -30.20 -14.37 -4.55
CA ILE A 78 -30.68 -13.70 -5.77
C ILE A 78 -31.50 -12.46 -5.40
N ALA A 79 -32.43 -12.59 -4.45
CA ALA A 79 -33.21 -11.46 -3.95
C ALA A 79 -32.30 -10.38 -3.35
N LYS A 80 -31.28 -10.79 -2.57
CA LYS A 80 -30.29 -9.87 -2.00
C LYS A 80 -29.47 -9.18 -3.07
N ARG A 81 -29.04 -9.90 -4.10
CA ARG A 81 -28.33 -9.31 -5.25
C ARG A 81 -29.19 -8.25 -5.91
N ALA A 82 -30.46 -8.54 -6.21
CA ALA A 82 -31.38 -7.61 -6.87
C ALA A 82 -31.62 -6.34 -6.02
N GLU A 83 -31.75 -6.49 -4.70
CA GLU A 83 -31.83 -5.36 -3.76
C GLU A 83 -30.59 -4.47 -3.86
N LEU A 84 -29.39 -5.07 -3.81
CA LEU A 84 -28.13 -4.34 -3.89
C LEU A 84 -27.91 -3.69 -5.26
N GLU A 85 -28.33 -4.34 -6.35
CA GLU A 85 -28.32 -3.76 -7.70
C GLU A 85 -29.21 -2.52 -7.78
N ASN A 86 -30.43 -2.59 -7.23
CA ASN A 86 -31.34 -1.45 -7.15
C ASN A 86 -30.75 -0.30 -6.35
N ILE A 87 -30.12 -0.59 -5.20
CA ILE A 87 -29.44 0.43 -4.38
C ILE A 87 -28.35 1.15 -5.18
N VAL A 88 -27.57 0.43 -6.00
CA VAL A 88 -26.51 1.03 -6.83
C VAL A 88 -27.10 1.96 -7.89
N ILE A 89 -28.22 1.57 -8.51
CA ILE A 89 -28.89 2.34 -9.56
C ILE A 89 -29.57 3.58 -8.99
N GLU A 90 -30.33 3.43 -7.90
CA GLU A 90 -31.10 4.51 -7.28
C GLU A 90 -30.19 5.56 -6.63
N HIS A 91 -29.15 5.13 -5.93
CA HIS A 91 -28.27 6.03 -5.18
C HIS A 91 -27.05 6.50 -5.98
N SER A 92 -27.21 6.74 -7.29
CA SER A 92 -26.13 7.15 -8.22
C SER A 92 -25.26 8.34 -7.77
N GLN A 93 -25.76 9.18 -6.86
CA GLN A 93 -25.04 10.35 -6.33
C GLN A 93 -24.21 10.06 -5.06
N SER A 94 -24.46 8.96 -4.35
CA SER A 94 -23.81 8.64 -3.07
C SER A 94 -22.77 7.55 -3.24
N PHE A 95 -21.50 7.95 -3.30
CA PHE A 95 -20.40 7.00 -3.49
C PHE A 95 -20.26 5.99 -2.34
N THR A 96 -20.66 6.36 -1.12
CA THR A 96 -20.59 5.49 0.07
C THR A 96 -21.63 4.39 0.02
N ILE A 97 -22.87 4.72 -0.36
CA ILE A 97 -23.95 3.73 -0.50
C ILE A 97 -23.63 2.77 -1.66
N ILE A 98 -23.26 3.32 -2.82
CA ILE A 98 -22.87 2.51 -3.98
C ILE A 98 -21.70 1.60 -3.64
N GLY A 99 -20.65 2.13 -3.01
CA GLY A 99 -19.47 1.33 -2.70
C GLY A 99 -19.72 0.26 -1.63
N LYS A 100 -20.62 0.49 -0.65
CA LYS A 100 -21.08 -0.56 0.29
C LYS A 100 -21.79 -1.69 -0.45
N ALA A 101 -22.74 -1.35 -1.34
CA ALA A 101 -23.46 -2.35 -2.12
C ALA A 101 -22.56 -3.14 -3.07
N LEU A 102 -21.68 -2.45 -3.81
CA LEU A 102 -20.70 -3.09 -4.69
C LEU A 102 -19.70 -3.97 -3.92
N ARG A 103 -19.30 -3.56 -2.72
CA ARG A 103 -18.45 -4.37 -1.82
C ARG A 103 -19.15 -5.68 -1.47
N GLU A 104 -20.41 -5.60 -1.04
CA GLU A 104 -21.18 -6.77 -0.63
C GLU A 104 -21.39 -7.76 -1.78
N ILE A 105 -21.77 -7.27 -2.98
CA ILE A 105 -21.90 -8.10 -4.18
C ILE A 105 -20.57 -8.79 -4.53
N GLN A 106 -19.45 -8.08 -4.42
CA GLN A 106 -18.13 -8.61 -4.74
C GLN A 106 -17.64 -9.64 -3.73
N GLU A 107 -17.73 -9.34 -2.43
CA GLU A 107 -17.20 -10.17 -1.34
C GLU A 107 -17.96 -11.48 -1.21
N LYS A 108 -19.30 -11.43 -1.32
CA LYS A 108 -20.17 -12.61 -1.31
C LYS A 108 -20.26 -13.30 -2.66
N LYS A 109 -19.55 -12.80 -3.69
CA LYS A 109 -19.59 -13.31 -5.07
C LYS A 109 -21.02 -13.45 -5.63
N LEU A 110 -21.94 -12.55 -5.26
CA LEU A 110 -23.34 -12.64 -5.68
C LEU A 110 -23.51 -12.57 -7.21
N HIS A 111 -22.58 -11.89 -7.89
CA HIS A 111 -22.51 -11.84 -9.35
C HIS A 111 -22.28 -13.22 -10.03
N GLN A 112 -21.92 -14.27 -9.28
CA GLN A 112 -21.61 -15.61 -9.80
C GLN A 112 -22.71 -16.65 -9.52
N ILE A 113 -23.85 -16.24 -8.92
CA ILE A 113 -24.91 -17.19 -8.50
C ILE A 113 -25.63 -17.81 -9.70
N GLU A 114 -25.90 -17.00 -10.72
CA GLU A 114 -26.59 -17.44 -11.95
C GLU A 114 -25.59 -17.97 -12.99
N ASP A 115 -24.47 -17.25 -13.16
CA ASP A 115 -23.37 -17.65 -14.02
C ASP A 115 -22.07 -17.78 -13.20
N PRO A 116 -21.67 -19.01 -12.83
CA PRO A 116 -20.45 -19.26 -12.05
C PRO A 116 -19.17 -18.72 -12.68
N ASN A 117 -19.14 -18.54 -14.00
CA ASN A 117 -17.98 -18.05 -14.74
C ASN A 117 -18.06 -16.54 -15.00
N LYS A 118 -19.12 -15.86 -14.54
CA LYS A 118 -19.26 -14.42 -14.72
C LYS A 118 -18.13 -13.70 -14.03
N ARG A 119 -17.34 -12.99 -14.84
CA ARG A 119 -16.27 -12.16 -14.33
C ARG A 119 -16.84 -10.85 -13.80
N TRP A 120 -16.29 -10.40 -12.66
CA TRP A 120 -16.67 -9.15 -12.01
C TRP A 120 -16.70 -7.95 -12.98
N ASP A 121 -15.73 -7.84 -13.89
CA ASP A 121 -15.66 -6.73 -14.82
C ASP A 121 -16.76 -6.73 -15.87
N VAL A 122 -17.18 -7.90 -16.33
CA VAL A 122 -18.28 -8.05 -17.28
C VAL A 122 -19.61 -7.74 -16.59
N TYR A 123 -19.79 -8.27 -15.38
CA TYR A 123 -20.99 -8.03 -14.57
C TYR A 123 -21.23 -6.55 -14.31
N VAL A 124 -20.21 -5.82 -13.83
CA VAL A 124 -20.37 -4.42 -13.45
C VAL A 124 -20.62 -3.52 -14.67
N ASP A 125 -20.02 -3.87 -15.82
CA ASP A 125 -20.25 -3.15 -17.07
C ASP A 125 -21.67 -3.38 -17.61
N GLU A 126 -22.14 -4.64 -17.65
CA GLU A 126 -23.48 -4.97 -18.15
C GLU A 126 -24.61 -4.47 -17.22
N THR A 127 -24.46 -4.59 -15.90
CA THR A 127 -25.51 -4.24 -14.94
C THR A 127 -25.57 -2.73 -14.66
N PHE A 128 -24.41 -2.07 -14.56
CA PHE A 128 -24.33 -0.67 -14.10
C PHE A 128 -23.73 0.30 -15.11
N GLY A 129 -23.18 -0.18 -16.24
CA GLY A 129 -22.53 0.67 -17.23
C GLY A 129 -21.26 1.35 -16.72
N ILE A 130 -20.61 0.80 -15.69
CA ILE A 130 -19.37 1.36 -15.13
C ILE A 130 -18.18 0.42 -15.35
N VAL A 131 -17.03 1.01 -15.67
CA VAL A 131 -15.80 0.25 -15.86
C VAL A 131 -15.33 -0.37 -14.54
N LYS A 132 -14.76 -1.58 -14.60
CA LYS A 132 -14.12 -2.29 -13.48
C LYS A 132 -13.34 -1.39 -12.52
N SER A 133 -12.50 -0.49 -13.07
CA SER A 133 -11.68 0.42 -12.25
C SER A 133 -12.55 1.33 -11.39
N ARG A 134 -13.63 1.91 -11.94
CA ARG A 134 -14.54 2.79 -11.22
C ARG A 134 -15.23 2.07 -10.06
N ALA A 135 -15.64 0.82 -10.26
CA ALA A 135 -16.21 -0.01 -9.20
C ALA A 135 -15.24 -0.20 -8.03
N TYR A 136 -13.98 -0.54 -8.30
CA TYR A 136 -12.96 -0.65 -7.25
C TYR A 136 -12.66 0.67 -6.55
N GLN A 137 -12.71 1.80 -7.26
CA GLN A 137 -12.53 3.12 -6.66
C GLN A 137 -13.65 3.42 -5.67
N LEU A 138 -14.92 3.17 -6.04
CA LEU A 138 -16.07 3.39 -5.16
C LEU A 138 -16.01 2.53 -3.89
N ILE A 139 -15.63 1.25 -4.04
CA ILE A 139 -15.39 0.35 -2.90
C ILE A 139 -14.24 0.89 -2.03
N ALA A 140 -13.13 1.33 -2.63
CA ALA A 140 -11.99 1.85 -1.89
C ALA A 140 -12.31 3.17 -1.17
N GLY A 141 -13.04 4.09 -1.82
CA GLY A 141 -13.50 5.34 -1.22
C GLY A 141 -14.45 5.11 -0.06
N THR A 142 -15.33 4.11 -0.15
CA THR A 142 -16.21 3.72 0.95
C THR A 142 -15.43 3.22 2.15
N VAL A 143 -14.45 2.34 1.93
CA VAL A 143 -13.58 1.85 3.03
C VAL A 143 -12.85 3.01 3.70
N LEU A 144 -12.31 3.96 2.93
CA LEU A 144 -11.67 5.13 3.50
C LEU A 144 -12.64 6.04 4.25
N TYR A 145 -13.86 6.19 3.73
CA TYR A 145 -14.90 6.97 4.41
C TYR A 145 -15.24 6.35 5.76
N GLU A 146 -15.46 5.04 5.84
CA GLU A 146 -15.72 4.33 7.10
C GLU A 146 -14.57 4.49 8.09
N VAL A 147 -13.32 4.31 7.63
CA VAL A 147 -12.14 4.51 8.49
C VAL A 147 -12.08 5.94 9.03
N LEU A 148 -12.40 6.94 8.21
CA LEU A 148 -12.45 8.33 8.64
C LEU A 148 -13.64 8.58 9.58
N GLU A 149 -14.82 8.04 9.28
CA GLU A 149 -16.00 8.15 10.14
C GLU A 149 -15.72 7.60 11.55
N ASP A 150 -15.03 6.48 11.66
CA ASP A 150 -14.71 5.82 12.93
C ASP A 150 -13.58 6.50 13.72
N ASN A 151 -12.61 7.13 13.05
CA ASN A 151 -11.36 7.58 13.66
C ASN A 151 -11.10 9.09 13.58
N LEU A 152 -11.93 9.84 12.85
CA LEU A 152 -11.76 11.29 12.69
C LEU A 152 -12.35 12.03 13.89
N GLU A 153 -11.54 12.21 14.92
CA GLU A 153 -11.91 13.05 16.07
C GLU A 153 -11.71 14.55 15.77
N GLY A 154 -12.64 15.39 16.24
CA GLY A 154 -12.57 16.85 16.20
C GLY A 154 -13.55 17.51 15.23
N ASP A 155 -13.35 18.81 14.96
CA ASP A 155 -14.20 19.62 14.06
C ASP A 155 -13.79 19.48 12.58
N TYR A 156 -13.42 18.26 12.17
CA TYR A 156 -13.00 17.96 10.81
C TYR A 156 -14.19 17.48 9.98
N SER A 157 -14.41 18.10 8.80
CA SER A 157 -15.49 17.70 7.91
C SER A 157 -15.19 16.36 7.20
N LEU A 158 -16.17 15.46 7.21
CA LEU A 158 -16.10 14.21 6.44
C LEU A 158 -16.00 14.47 4.93
N PRO A 159 -15.44 13.52 4.16
CA PRO A 159 -15.30 13.64 2.71
C PRO A 159 -16.67 13.79 2.04
N LYS A 160 -16.82 14.81 1.19
CA LYS A 160 -18.04 15.04 0.40
C LYS A 160 -18.05 14.23 -0.89
N SER A 161 -16.88 13.85 -1.39
CA SER A 161 -16.75 13.10 -2.63
C SER A 161 -15.62 12.08 -2.58
N ASP A 162 -15.84 10.96 -3.25
CA ASP A 162 -14.84 9.92 -3.50
C ASP A 162 -13.52 10.47 -4.10
N THR A 163 -13.63 11.52 -4.91
CA THR A 163 -12.49 12.18 -5.57
C THR A 163 -11.48 12.73 -4.55
N GLN A 164 -11.93 13.23 -3.40
CA GLN A 164 -11.05 13.69 -2.31
C GLN A 164 -10.20 12.55 -1.72
N LEU A 165 -10.69 11.31 -1.79
CA LEU A 165 -10.08 10.13 -1.17
C LEU A 165 -9.15 9.36 -2.11
N ARG A 166 -9.22 9.59 -3.42
CA ARG A 166 -8.42 8.89 -4.44
C ARG A 166 -6.92 8.83 -4.15
N PRO A 167 -6.26 9.90 -3.67
CA PRO A 167 -4.83 9.85 -3.39
C PRO A 167 -4.45 8.87 -2.26
N LEU A 168 -5.42 8.49 -1.42
CA LEU A 168 -5.23 7.57 -0.29
C LEU A 168 -5.52 6.10 -0.63
N TYR A 169 -6.02 5.78 -1.84
CA TYR A 169 -6.37 4.40 -2.21
C TYR A 169 -5.23 3.40 -2.14
N SER A 170 -3.98 3.85 -2.26
CA SER A 170 -2.82 2.97 -2.09
C SER A 170 -2.76 2.35 -0.69
N LEU A 171 -3.23 3.07 0.33
CA LEU A 171 -3.26 2.62 1.73
C LEU A 171 -4.32 1.55 1.97
N VAL A 172 -5.44 1.60 1.23
CA VAL A 172 -6.53 0.61 1.32
C VAL A 172 -6.04 -0.81 1.02
N LYS A 173 -5.09 -0.98 0.09
CA LYS A 173 -4.51 -2.30 -0.21
C LYS A 173 -3.74 -2.87 0.98
N GLY A 174 -3.02 -2.04 1.72
CA GLY A 174 -2.33 -2.43 2.93
C GLY A 174 -3.33 -2.79 4.02
N TRP A 175 -4.32 -1.92 4.23
CA TRP A 175 -5.38 -2.11 5.22
C TRP A 175 -6.13 -3.44 5.03
N ARG A 176 -6.59 -3.74 3.81
CA ARG A 176 -7.29 -5.01 3.52
C ARG A 176 -6.42 -6.24 3.81
N LYS A 177 -5.13 -6.17 3.54
CA LYS A 177 -4.19 -7.27 3.82
C LYS A 177 -3.99 -7.45 5.32
N ALA A 178 -3.89 -6.36 6.09
CA ALA A 178 -3.80 -6.41 7.54
C ALA A 178 -5.08 -7.01 8.15
N THR A 179 -6.26 -6.55 7.70
CA THR A 179 -7.55 -7.11 8.11
C THR A 179 -7.68 -8.60 7.78
N ALA A 180 -7.30 -9.02 6.56
CA ALA A 180 -7.35 -10.43 6.18
C ALA A 180 -6.38 -11.32 6.98
N LYS A 181 -5.31 -10.75 7.54
CA LYS A 181 -4.34 -11.44 8.39
C LYS A 181 -4.65 -11.34 9.88
N ASN A 182 -5.71 -10.61 10.27
CA ASN A 182 -5.99 -10.22 11.65
C ASN A 182 -4.80 -9.53 12.34
N ASP A 183 -4.02 -8.76 11.58
CA ASP A 183 -2.89 -7.97 12.09
C ASP A 183 -3.40 -6.63 12.62
N VAL A 184 -3.70 -6.59 13.92
CA VAL A 184 -4.32 -5.42 14.58
C VAL A 184 -3.38 -4.22 14.58
N GLU A 185 -2.09 -4.43 14.86
CA GLU A 185 -1.10 -3.35 14.96
C GLU A 185 -0.86 -2.66 13.61
N GLU A 186 -0.68 -3.44 12.53
CA GLU A 186 -0.48 -2.86 11.20
C GLU A 186 -1.77 -2.23 10.66
N LYS A 187 -2.95 -2.81 10.99
CA LYS A 187 -4.23 -2.20 10.64
C LYS A 187 -4.37 -0.82 11.28
N GLU A 188 -4.18 -0.71 12.59
CA GLU A 188 -4.30 0.54 13.33
C GLU A 188 -3.29 1.58 12.83
N ARG A 189 -2.05 1.16 12.56
CA ARG A 189 -1.02 2.05 11.98
C ARG A 189 -1.44 2.64 10.63
N ILE A 190 -2.06 1.83 9.77
CA ILE A 190 -2.54 2.30 8.45
C ILE A 190 -3.73 3.24 8.63
N GLU A 191 -4.65 2.96 9.55
CA GLU A 191 -5.79 3.84 9.87
C GLU A 191 -5.31 5.20 10.39
N GLN A 192 -4.37 5.21 11.34
CA GLN A 192 -3.73 6.44 11.83
C GLN A 192 -3.06 7.23 10.69
N SER A 193 -2.42 6.54 9.73
CA SER A 193 -1.83 7.21 8.56
C SER A 193 -2.88 7.83 7.64
N ILE A 194 -4.00 7.14 7.40
CA ILE A 194 -5.13 7.65 6.61
C ILE A 194 -5.70 8.91 7.27
N VAL A 195 -6.00 8.85 8.57
CA VAL A 195 -6.56 9.96 9.35
C VAL A 195 -5.61 11.14 9.36
N LYS A 196 -4.32 10.90 9.62
CA LYS A 196 -3.30 11.95 9.63
C LYS A 196 -3.22 12.67 8.28
N HIS A 197 -3.10 11.94 7.17
CA HIS A 197 -3.01 12.57 5.85
C HIS A 197 -4.27 13.39 5.54
N TYR A 198 -5.44 12.92 5.92
CA TYR A 198 -6.69 13.63 5.69
C TYR A 198 -6.79 14.90 6.56
N LYS A 199 -6.47 14.83 7.86
CA LYS A 199 -6.40 15.99 8.76
C LYS A 199 -5.42 17.05 8.28
N ASP A 200 -4.18 16.64 7.97
CA ASP A 200 -3.15 17.53 7.41
C ASP A 200 -3.64 18.21 6.12
N SER A 201 -4.42 17.51 5.30
CA SER A 201 -5.00 18.08 4.07
C SER A 201 -6.09 19.10 4.34
N ILE A 202 -6.94 18.89 5.35
CA ILE A 202 -7.93 19.89 5.78
C ILE A 202 -7.23 21.12 6.34
N ASP A 203 -6.20 20.95 7.16
CA ASP A 203 -5.46 22.06 7.74
C ASP A 203 -4.79 22.93 6.67
N VAL A 204 -4.20 22.31 5.64
CA VAL A 204 -3.65 23.02 4.48
C VAL A 204 -4.75 23.74 3.70
N ALA A 205 -5.90 23.11 3.47
CA ALA A 205 -7.03 23.73 2.79
C ALA A 205 -7.55 24.96 3.54
N ASN A 206 -7.69 24.85 4.86
CA ASN A 206 -8.11 25.94 5.75
C ASN A 206 -7.10 27.11 5.76
N GLN A 207 -5.80 26.82 5.78
CA GLN A 207 -4.75 27.83 5.69
C GLN A 207 -4.76 28.58 4.35
N GLU A 208 -5.06 27.88 3.26
CA GLU A 208 -5.18 28.47 1.92
C GLU A 208 -6.54 29.15 1.68
N GLY A 209 -7.50 29.01 2.60
CA GLY A 209 -8.87 29.49 2.44
C GLY A 209 -9.62 28.81 1.29
N LYS A 210 -9.28 27.56 0.98
CA LYS A 210 -9.85 26.78 -0.12
C LYS A 210 -10.66 25.59 0.41
N GLU A 211 -11.57 25.10 -0.41
CA GLU A 211 -12.21 23.81 -0.15
C GLU A 211 -11.22 22.66 -0.35
N LEU A 212 -11.40 21.58 0.41
CA LEU A 212 -10.61 20.37 0.27
C LEU A 212 -10.83 19.75 -1.11
N THR A 213 -9.74 19.65 -1.90
CA THR A 213 -9.76 19.05 -3.24
C THR A 213 -8.77 17.90 -3.34
N GLU A 214 -8.94 17.05 -4.35
CA GLU A 214 -8.02 15.94 -4.64
C GLU A 214 -6.56 16.41 -4.76
N SER A 215 -6.32 17.60 -5.33
CA SER A 215 -4.97 18.13 -5.51
C SER A 215 -4.27 18.41 -4.18
N ILE A 216 -5.00 18.94 -3.19
CA ILE A 216 -4.46 19.24 -1.86
C ILE A 216 -4.11 17.93 -1.16
N VAL A 217 -5.05 16.96 -1.15
CA VAL A 217 -4.81 15.65 -0.53
C VAL A 217 -3.62 14.94 -1.20
N ARG A 218 -3.54 15.00 -2.52
CA ARG A 218 -2.42 14.44 -3.29
C ARG A 218 -1.10 15.10 -2.91
N GLU A 219 -1.06 16.41 -2.79
CA GLU A 219 0.17 17.14 -2.44
C GLU A 219 0.62 16.85 -1.01
N VAL A 220 -0.31 16.74 -0.06
CA VAL A 220 0.01 16.35 1.32
C VAL A 220 0.53 14.93 1.39
N VAL A 221 -0.13 13.96 0.74
CA VAL A 221 0.34 12.57 0.69
C VAL A 221 1.73 12.48 0.06
N ARG A 222 1.96 13.21 -1.05
CA ARG A 222 3.26 13.27 -1.72
C ARG A 222 4.33 13.89 -0.81
N SER A 223 4.01 15.00 -0.16
CA SER A 223 4.90 15.69 0.76
C SER A 223 5.26 14.82 1.96
N SER A 224 4.30 14.09 2.53
CA SER A 224 4.53 13.17 3.64
C SER A 224 5.39 11.98 3.22
N GLN A 225 5.16 11.40 2.05
CA GLN A 225 6.03 10.35 1.49
C GLN A 225 7.45 10.87 1.23
N GLN A 226 7.59 12.07 0.68
CA GLN A 226 8.90 12.69 0.48
C GLN A 226 9.60 13.00 1.80
N LYS A 227 8.87 13.50 2.80
CA LYS A 227 9.39 13.72 4.15
C LYS A 227 9.83 12.40 4.77
N GLU A 228 9.09 11.31 4.61
CA GLU A 228 9.47 9.98 5.12
C GLU A 228 10.72 9.43 4.42
N VAL A 229 10.86 9.65 3.11
CA VAL A 229 12.09 9.34 2.35
C VAL A 229 13.26 10.24 2.78
N GLN A 230 13.01 11.49 3.14
CA GLN A 230 14.04 12.43 3.61
C GLN A 230 14.42 12.23 5.08
N THR A 231 13.50 11.83 5.97
CA THR A 231 13.80 11.50 7.37
C THR A 231 14.45 10.13 7.52
N SER A 232 14.14 9.20 6.61
CA SER A 232 14.94 7.98 6.43
C SER A 232 16.28 8.23 5.74
N SER A 233 16.52 9.45 5.23
CA SER A 233 17.81 9.80 4.66
C SER A 233 18.84 10.12 5.74
N PHE A 234 20.02 9.53 5.58
CA PHE A 234 21.16 9.82 6.43
C PHE A 234 21.79 11.13 5.98
N SER A 235 22.16 11.95 6.95
CA SER A 235 22.88 13.20 6.78
C SER A 235 24.27 13.10 7.40
N LYS A 236 25.16 14.04 7.09
CA LYS A 236 26.50 14.09 7.72
C LYS A 236 26.46 14.18 9.25
N LYS A 237 25.35 14.63 9.84
CA LYS A 237 25.17 14.68 11.29
C LYS A 237 24.93 13.30 11.92
N ASP A 238 24.56 12.31 11.10
CA ASP A 238 24.32 10.94 11.54
C ASP A 238 25.60 10.09 11.56
N ILE A 239 26.75 10.64 11.17
CA ILE A 239 28.04 9.95 11.32
C ILE A 239 28.27 9.68 12.81
N GLY A 240 28.56 8.41 13.15
CA GLY A 240 28.67 7.93 14.53
C GLY A 240 27.35 7.46 15.15
N ALA A 241 26.22 7.58 14.46
CA ALA A 241 24.95 7.04 14.94
C ALA A 241 24.86 5.52 14.78
N VAL A 242 24.13 4.88 15.70
CA VAL A 242 23.86 3.44 15.67
C VAL A 242 22.65 3.17 14.77
N ILE A 243 22.80 2.17 13.90
CA ILE A 243 21.78 1.73 12.95
C ILE A 243 21.56 0.23 13.04
N GLU A 244 20.40 -0.21 12.58
CA GLU A 244 20.08 -1.62 12.39
C GLU A 244 20.00 -1.96 10.89
N ILE A 245 20.58 -3.09 10.49
CA ILE A 245 20.52 -3.58 9.11
C ILE A 245 19.20 -4.34 8.91
N ILE A 246 18.27 -3.75 8.17
CA ILE A 246 16.90 -4.28 7.99
C ILE A 246 16.75 -5.15 6.74
N LYS A 247 17.52 -4.85 5.68
CA LYS A 247 17.40 -5.53 4.39
C LYS A 247 18.77 -5.84 3.81
N VAL A 248 18.96 -7.10 3.43
CA VAL A 248 20.22 -7.66 2.90
C VAL A 248 20.10 -8.04 1.42
N GLU A 249 18.88 -8.04 0.89
CA GLU A 249 18.58 -8.49 -0.47
C GLU A 249 19.22 -7.58 -1.53
N GLY A 250 20.05 -8.17 -2.41
CA GLY A 250 20.75 -7.46 -3.49
C GLY A 250 22.14 -6.91 -3.13
N ASN A 251 22.63 -7.14 -1.90
CA ASN A 251 23.99 -6.78 -1.51
C ASN A 251 24.70 -7.98 -0.86
N ASP A 252 25.54 -8.67 -1.65
CA ASP A 252 26.28 -9.85 -1.20
C ASP A 252 27.18 -9.58 0.00
N SER A 253 27.68 -8.34 0.15
CA SER A 253 28.52 -7.93 1.26
C SER A 253 27.80 -7.95 2.60
N LEU A 254 26.46 -7.82 2.62
CA LEU A 254 25.66 -7.84 3.85
C LEU A 254 25.03 -9.20 4.15
N ARG A 255 25.39 -10.26 3.39
CA ARG A 255 24.77 -11.57 3.53
C ARG A 255 24.91 -12.11 4.97
N GLY A 256 23.78 -12.42 5.59
CA GLY A 256 23.73 -12.90 6.99
C GLY A 256 23.78 -11.80 8.06
N GLN A 257 23.85 -10.52 7.69
CA GLN A 257 23.92 -9.38 8.63
C GLN A 257 22.54 -8.78 8.96
N LYS A 258 21.44 -9.42 8.56
CA LYS A 258 20.10 -8.91 8.84
C LYS A 258 19.84 -8.93 10.35
N GLY A 259 19.43 -7.79 10.91
CA GLY A 259 19.21 -7.61 12.35
C GLY A 259 20.46 -7.25 13.15
N ASN A 260 21.63 -7.17 12.50
CA ASN A 260 22.85 -6.72 13.16
C ASN A 260 22.90 -5.20 13.24
N TYR A 261 23.60 -4.72 14.27
CA TYR A 261 23.85 -3.31 14.49
C TYR A 261 25.17 -2.86 13.87
N GLY A 262 25.19 -1.62 13.38
CA GLY A 262 26.37 -0.97 12.85
C GLY A 262 26.44 0.50 13.26
N ILE A 263 27.61 1.09 13.09
CA ILE A 263 27.87 2.51 13.30
C ILE A 263 28.11 3.15 11.95
N ILE A 264 27.48 4.29 11.67
CA ILE A 264 27.70 5.01 10.41
C ILE A 264 29.10 5.65 10.43
N THR A 265 29.92 5.30 9.44
CA THR A 265 31.26 5.89 9.26
C THR A 265 31.30 6.91 8.13
N GLY A 266 30.36 6.83 7.19
CA GLY A 266 30.27 7.77 6.07
C GLY A 266 28.86 7.84 5.50
N VAL A 267 28.50 9.01 4.99
CA VAL A 267 27.18 9.26 4.39
C VAL A 267 27.36 9.89 3.03
N ASN A 268 26.84 9.22 2.00
CA ASN A 268 26.72 9.70 0.63
C ASN A 268 25.23 9.91 0.29
N ASN A 269 24.95 10.55 -0.85
CA ASN A 269 23.58 10.92 -1.25
C ASN A 269 22.60 9.74 -1.35
N PHE A 270 23.08 8.53 -1.66
CA PHE A 270 22.24 7.35 -1.85
C PHE A 270 22.73 6.11 -1.11
N SER A 271 23.87 6.22 -0.41
CA SER A 271 24.47 5.12 0.31
C SER A 271 25.09 5.58 1.62
N VAL A 272 25.26 4.66 2.55
CA VAL A 272 26.04 4.85 3.78
C VAL A 272 27.18 3.85 3.82
N SER A 273 28.29 4.28 4.40
CA SER A 273 29.34 3.38 4.87
C SER A 273 29.09 3.10 6.34
N ILE A 274 29.15 1.84 6.73
CA ILE A 274 28.84 1.40 8.09
C ILE A 274 29.97 0.49 8.57
N GLU A 275 30.24 0.55 9.86
CA GLU A 275 31.18 -0.33 10.54
C GLU A 275 30.41 -1.20 11.53
N THR A 276 30.58 -2.50 11.39
CA THR A 276 30.00 -3.51 12.28
C THR A 276 31.11 -4.22 13.04
N ALA A 277 30.76 -5.07 14.00
CA ALA A 277 31.73 -5.92 14.69
C ALA A 277 32.49 -6.88 13.73
N MET A 278 31.91 -7.22 12.57
CA MET A 278 32.51 -8.13 11.59
C MET A 278 33.43 -7.44 10.59
N GLY A 279 33.35 -6.11 10.48
CA GLY A 279 34.11 -5.36 9.50
C GLY A 279 33.40 -4.12 8.99
N LYS A 280 34.08 -3.42 8.08
CA LYS A 280 33.61 -2.22 7.41
C LYS A 280 32.92 -2.58 6.10
N TYR A 281 31.78 -1.94 5.86
CA TYR A 281 31.02 -2.10 4.64
C TYR A 281 30.77 -0.73 4.01
N ASP A 282 31.25 -0.57 2.79
CA ASP A 282 31.06 0.65 2.03
C ASP A 282 29.89 0.53 1.06
N THR A 283 29.28 1.66 0.74
CA THR A 283 28.26 1.76 -0.33
C THR A 283 27.00 0.91 -0.05
N ILE A 284 26.52 0.91 1.19
CA ILE A 284 25.23 0.26 1.52
C ILE A 284 24.10 1.20 1.15
N PRO A 285 23.11 0.77 0.34
CA PRO A 285 21.94 1.60 0.05
C PRO A 285 21.22 2.04 1.33
N GLN A 286 20.82 3.30 1.42
CA GLN A 286 20.19 3.81 2.65
C GLN A 286 18.92 3.03 3.04
N GLN A 287 18.19 2.44 2.07
CA GLN A 287 17.04 1.57 2.34
C GLN A 287 17.35 0.25 3.06
N CYS A 288 18.63 -0.16 3.12
CA CYS A 288 19.06 -1.40 3.76
C CYS A 288 19.25 -1.24 5.27
N VAL A 289 19.25 -0.01 5.76
CA VAL A 289 19.57 0.33 7.14
C VAL A 289 18.52 1.26 7.73
N ARG A 290 18.32 1.19 9.04
CA ARG A 290 17.34 2.00 9.77
C ARG A 290 18.02 2.71 10.93
N LYS A 291 17.75 4.02 11.08
CA LYS A 291 18.14 4.77 12.27
C LYS A 291 17.45 4.16 13.49
N MET A 292 18.22 3.92 14.55
CA MET A 292 17.61 3.61 15.83
C MET A 292 16.83 4.84 16.32
N PRO A 293 15.62 4.65 16.89
CA PRO A 293 14.88 5.78 17.44
C PRO A 293 15.75 6.50 18.48
N THR A 294 15.86 7.82 18.37
CA THR A 294 16.62 8.66 19.33
C THR A 294 15.73 9.17 20.47
N ASP A 295 14.44 8.91 20.39
CA ASP A 295 13.43 9.54 21.24
C ASP A 295 13.18 8.70 22.50
N LYS A 296 14.15 8.74 23.42
CA LYS A 296 14.02 8.51 24.88
C LYS A 296 15.40 8.51 25.55
N VAL A 297 15.51 9.10 26.74
CA VAL A 297 16.73 9.11 27.59
C VAL A 297 17.28 7.69 27.82
N TYR A 298 16.39 6.70 27.91
CA TYR A 298 16.74 5.27 28.04
C TYR A 298 17.49 4.69 26.82
N GLN A 299 17.35 5.29 25.63
CA GLN A 299 17.93 4.77 24.39
C GLN A 299 19.28 5.41 24.05
N GLN A 300 19.60 6.60 24.57
CA GLN A 300 20.96 7.16 24.47
C GLN A 300 21.98 6.32 25.26
N GLU A 301 21.65 5.94 26.50
CA GLU A 301 22.47 5.02 27.30
C GLU A 301 22.61 3.65 26.61
N THR A 302 21.54 3.20 25.93
CA THR A 302 21.55 1.97 25.15
C THR A 302 22.45 2.08 23.91
N ASN A 303 22.46 3.22 23.22
CA ASN A 303 23.32 3.47 22.05
C ASN A 303 24.81 3.48 22.44
N GLU A 304 25.17 4.12 23.55
CA GLU A 304 26.56 4.09 24.04
C GLU A 304 27.00 2.68 24.47
N LYS A 305 26.09 1.93 25.12
CA LYS A 305 26.33 0.51 25.41
C LYS A 305 26.52 -0.32 24.14
N ILE A 306 25.71 -0.09 23.10
CA ILE A 306 25.86 -0.78 21.81
C ILE A 306 27.18 -0.41 21.13
N LYS A 307 27.59 0.86 21.13
CA LYS A 307 28.89 1.28 20.59
C LYS A 307 30.07 0.63 21.31
N SER A 308 30.04 0.60 22.65
CA SER A 308 31.04 -0.11 23.47
C SER A 308 31.08 -1.59 23.12
N HIS A 309 29.92 -2.23 22.98
CA HIS A 309 29.80 -3.64 22.63
C HIS A 309 30.35 -3.95 21.23
N ILE A 310 30.02 -3.13 20.22
CA ILE A 310 30.57 -3.26 18.86
C ILE A 310 32.09 -3.12 18.88
N SER A 311 32.63 -2.20 19.68
CA SER A 311 34.08 -1.99 19.82
C SER A 311 34.77 -3.19 20.45
N ARG A 312 34.21 -3.73 21.55
CA ARG A 312 34.71 -4.94 22.22
C ARG A 312 34.70 -6.16 21.30
N LEU A 313 33.58 -6.38 20.61
CA LEU A 313 33.44 -7.49 19.65
C LEU A 313 34.41 -7.37 18.48
N LYS A 314 34.70 -6.15 18.03
CA LYS A 314 35.71 -5.90 17.00
C LYS A 314 37.11 -6.28 17.49
N THR A 315 37.47 -5.93 18.72
CA THR A 315 38.76 -6.31 19.32
C THR A 315 38.89 -7.83 19.41
N ILE A 316 37.83 -8.52 19.86
CA ILE A 316 37.79 -9.98 19.93
C ILE A 316 37.89 -10.59 18.52
N HIS A 317 37.15 -10.06 17.54
CA HIS A 317 37.20 -10.56 16.16
C HIS A 317 38.60 -10.41 15.57
N HIS A 318 39.28 -9.28 15.79
CA HIS A 318 40.66 -9.09 15.37
C HIS A 318 41.62 -10.06 16.08
N ALA A 319 41.46 -10.25 17.40
CA ALA A 319 42.26 -11.20 18.18
C ALA A 319 42.13 -12.65 17.66
N ILE A 320 40.89 -13.07 17.34
CA ILE A 320 40.62 -14.39 16.75
C ILE A 320 41.22 -14.51 15.35
N GLN A 321 41.16 -13.46 14.53
CA GLN A 321 41.79 -13.48 13.20
C GLN A 321 43.33 -13.54 13.27
N SER A 322 43.93 -12.98 14.32
CA SER A 322 45.38 -13.04 14.56
C SER A 322 45.85 -14.31 15.28
N SER A 323 44.94 -15.12 15.84
CA SER A 323 45.27 -16.38 16.48
C SER A 323 45.58 -17.47 15.44
N GLU A 324 46.66 -18.24 15.63
CA GLU A 324 46.94 -19.44 14.81
C GLU A 324 45.88 -20.53 15.01
N ASP A 325 45.27 -20.58 16.20
CA ASP A 325 44.14 -21.45 16.51
C ASP A 325 42.86 -20.86 15.93
N LYS A 326 42.58 -21.27 14.68
CA LYS A 326 41.38 -20.89 13.90
C LYS A 326 40.12 -21.55 14.45
N ASP A 327 39.70 -21.19 15.66
CA ASP A 327 38.42 -21.61 16.20
C ASP A 327 37.26 -20.86 15.54
N LYS A 328 36.96 -21.28 14.30
CA LYS A 328 35.81 -20.84 13.49
C LYS A 328 34.49 -20.92 14.25
N ARG A 329 34.40 -21.81 15.26
CA ARG A 329 33.23 -21.95 16.14
C ARG A 329 33.04 -20.73 17.04
N LEU A 330 34.12 -20.19 17.61
CA LEU A 330 34.05 -19.01 18.46
C LEU A 330 33.74 -17.76 17.64
N ALA A 331 34.34 -17.64 16.45
CA ALA A 331 34.01 -16.58 15.49
C ALA A 331 32.51 -16.60 15.11
N ASN A 332 31.97 -17.77 14.71
CA ASN A 332 30.56 -17.91 14.36
C ASN A 332 29.61 -17.65 15.56
N TYR A 333 30.04 -17.99 16.78
CA TYR A 333 29.27 -17.76 17.99
C TYR A 333 29.18 -16.27 18.37
N ILE A 334 30.28 -15.53 18.20
CA ILE A 334 30.34 -14.06 18.35
C ILE A 334 29.43 -13.36 17.34
N VAL A 335 29.38 -13.85 16.09
CA VAL A 335 28.42 -13.39 15.08
C VAL A 335 26.97 -13.64 15.51
N GLY A 336 26.69 -14.78 16.14
CA GLY A 336 25.39 -15.08 16.74
C GLY A 336 24.99 -14.12 17.86
N MET A 337 25.96 -13.65 18.66
CA MET A 337 25.72 -12.66 19.70
C MET A 337 25.34 -11.29 19.13
N THR A 338 25.98 -10.86 18.03
CA THR A 338 25.65 -9.57 17.36
C THR A 338 24.21 -9.49 16.84
N ALA A 339 23.63 -10.63 16.46
CA ALA A 339 22.29 -10.70 15.88
C ALA A 339 21.15 -10.71 16.91
N SER A 340 21.47 -10.84 18.21
CA SER A 340 20.48 -11.26 19.22
C SER A 340 20.10 -10.21 20.26
N TYR A 341 20.46 -8.94 20.07
CA TYR A 341 20.20 -7.86 21.04
C TYR A 341 18.74 -7.36 21.03
N GLN A 342 17.80 -8.28 21.28
CA GLN A 342 16.42 -7.95 21.62
C GLN A 342 16.21 -8.18 23.13
N GLY A 343 16.09 -7.07 23.88
CA GLY A 343 15.60 -7.07 25.27
C GLY A 343 16.68 -6.99 26.36
N THR A 344 16.29 -6.40 27.48
CA THR A 344 17.14 -6.04 28.64
C THR A 344 17.72 -7.21 29.43
N LYS A 345 17.19 -8.44 29.27
CA LYS A 345 17.72 -9.64 29.97
C LYS A 345 18.83 -10.35 29.20
N LYS A 346 18.89 -10.21 27.88
CA LYS A 346 20.00 -10.75 27.08
C LYS A 346 21.29 -9.94 27.24
N THR A 347 21.19 -8.65 27.57
CA THR A 347 22.32 -7.72 27.66
C THR A 347 23.30 -8.07 28.78
N GLU A 348 22.80 -8.50 29.95
CA GLU A 348 23.62 -8.84 31.11
C GLU A 348 24.37 -10.16 30.93
N LEU A 349 23.70 -11.17 30.34
CA LEU A 349 24.32 -12.44 29.98
C LEU A 349 25.39 -12.24 28.90
N ASN A 350 25.08 -11.45 27.86
CA ASN A 350 26.02 -11.09 26.81
C ASN A 350 27.23 -10.33 27.38
N HIS A 351 27.04 -9.43 28.36
CA HIS A 351 28.15 -8.72 29.00
C HIS A 351 29.07 -9.64 29.81
N LYS A 352 28.50 -10.56 30.61
CA LYS A 352 29.28 -11.55 31.36
C LYS A 352 30.07 -12.45 30.42
N LEU A 353 29.45 -12.89 29.33
CA LEU A 353 30.07 -13.76 28.34
C LEU A 353 31.18 -13.07 27.54
N LEU A 354 30.98 -11.81 27.15
CA LEU A 354 32.04 -11.00 26.54
C LEU A 354 33.24 -10.85 27.47
N LYS A 355 32.99 -10.57 28.75
CA LYS A 355 34.06 -10.47 29.74
C LYS A 355 34.84 -11.77 29.85
N THR A 356 34.16 -12.92 29.89
CA THR A 356 34.82 -14.23 29.90
C THR A 356 35.66 -14.49 28.64
N ILE A 357 35.20 -14.04 27.47
CA ILE A 357 35.95 -14.19 26.21
C ILE A 357 37.15 -13.24 26.17
N GLU A 358 37.01 -12.01 26.67
CA GLU A 358 38.12 -11.06 26.80
C GLU A 358 39.19 -11.55 27.77
N ASP A 359 38.77 -12.08 28.93
CA ASP A 359 39.66 -12.71 29.91
C ASP A 359 40.39 -13.91 29.27
N TYR A 360 39.72 -14.70 28.43
CA TYR A 360 40.30 -15.84 27.72
C TYR A 360 41.36 -15.44 26.68
N PHE A 361 41.18 -14.31 25.99
CA PHE A 361 42.13 -13.78 25.01
C PHE A 361 43.13 -12.78 25.60
N GLU A 362 43.14 -12.59 26.93
CA GLU A 362 43.96 -11.59 27.63
C GLU A 362 43.79 -10.16 27.07
N ILE A 363 42.61 -9.85 26.53
CA ILE A 363 42.27 -8.53 26.00
C ILE A 363 42.03 -7.62 27.20
N LYS A 364 43.02 -6.78 27.53
CA LYS A 364 42.88 -5.77 28.57
C LYS A 364 41.91 -4.67 28.10
N ASP A 365 41.02 -4.26 28.99
CA ASP A 365 40.22 -3.04 28.80
C ASP A 365 41.17 -1.87 28.50
N ASP A 366 41.11 -1.33 27.28
CA ASP A 366 41.84 -0.12 26.94
C ASP A 366 41.18 1.06 27.69
N PRO A 367 41.86 1.73 28.64
CA PRO A 367 41.22 2.72 29.51
C PRO A 367 40.82 4.04 28.82
N GLN A 368 40.94 4.15 27.50
CA GLN A 368 40.68 5.41 26.80
C GLN A 368 39.25 5.52 26.28
N GLN A 369 38.33 5.86 27.19
CA GLN A 369 37.20 6.72 26.82
C GLN A 369 37.59 8.18 27.16
N PRO A 370 37.64 9.11 26.18
CA PRO A 370 37.65 10.52 26.51
C PRO A 370 36.28 10.93 27.06
N GLN A 371 36.31 11.63 28.19
CA GLN A 371 35.15 12.28 28.84
C GLN A 371 34.52 13.35 27.97
#